data_AF-A0A835XZ04-F1
#
_entry.id   AF-A0A835XZ04-F1
#
_cell.length_a   1.000
_cell.length_b   1.000
_cell.length_c   1.000
_cell.angle_alpha   90.00
_cell.angle_beta   90.00
_cell.angle_gamma   90.00
#
_symmetry.space_group_name_H-M   'P 1'
#
loop_
_entity.id
_entity.type
_entity.pdbx_description
1 polymer ?
#
loop_
_entity_poly.entity_id
_entity_poly.type
_entity_poly.pdbx_seq_one_letter_code
_entity_poly.pdbx_strand_id
1 'polypeptide(L)'
;MFSHSQYYAQAGPLTNGLALSFGVDNNGSLRYFRFEQGDGCLTLADVISGMRLDLPVPSNSFTLCGAFFEYIPTPKNGSSNYTLPNGTVVKPATSAGFSLSVPELSINNVTASITVGSMNATTIPIVVSGSVPLFGGACTATRLQLLVNTATRNISASMTLTCPDLQITNVVASLTYTAGNLLVDVVTDVQLLDGAVTITDLRMSTNVRGDYLAASGAGSAMGQACSVAMNLTKVFNATSNRTTRRTLLSTTLPSANLGKLVSGLLSKFGGSGSSITVPDFFPSSYTFPSLRLYTPDLSSRM
;
A
#
# COMPACT_ATOMS: atom_id res chain seq x y z
N MET A 1 -43.75 -23.15 -8.12
CA MET A 1 -43.96 -22.35 -6.90
C MET A 1 -42.97 -21.21 -6.90
N PHE A 2 -43.39 -20.02 -7.35
CA PHE A 2 -42.64 -18.77 -7.17
C PHE A 2 -43.44 -17.96 -6.17
N SER A 3 -42.85 -17.64 -5.02
CA SER A 3 -43.45 -16.84 -3.97
C SER A 3 -42.44 -15.77 -3.58
N HIS A 4 -42.93 -14.54 -3.44
CA HIS A 4 -42.24 -13.26 -3.21
C HIS A 4 -42.00 -12.42 -4.48
N SER A 5 -43.06 -11.72 -4.88
CA SER A 5 -43.10 -10.63 -5.86
C SER A 5 -42.24 -9.43 -5.43
N GLN A 6 -40.93 -9.52 -5.62
CA GLN A 6 -40.03 -8.37 -5.45
C GLN A 6 -40.15 -7.48 -6.69
N TYR A 7 -40.43 -6.19 -6.50
CA TYR A 7 -40.46 -5.24 -7.60
C TYR A 7 -39.06 -4.71 -7.80
N TYR A 8 -38.54 -4.85 -9.02
CA TYR A 8 -37.26 -4.33 -9.45
C TYR A 8 -37.48 -3.34 -10.59
N ALA A 9 -36.90 -2.16 -10.46
CA ALA A 9 -36.92 -1.15 -11.49
C ALA A 9 -35.49 -0.70 -11.78
N GLN A 10 -35.21 -0.51 -13.07
CA GLN A 10 -33.94 -0.01 -13.55
C GLN A 10 -34.23 1.07 -14.60
N ALA A 11 -33.59 2.22 -14.45
CA ALA A 11 -33.55 3.28 -15.43
C ALA A 11 -32.13 3.35 -16.03
N GLY A 12 -32.02 3.57 -17.35
CA GLY A 12 -30.74 3.65 -18.07
C GLY A 12 -30.78 4.63 -19.25
N PRO A 13 -29.62 5.06 -19.80
CA PRO A 13 -28.67 4.09 -20.37
C PRO A 13 -27.20 4.27 -19.96
N LEU A 14 -26.43 3.19 -20.09
CA LEU A 14 -24.97 3.19 -20.03
C LEU A 14 -24.40 2.59 -21.32
N THR A 15 -23.69 3.42 -22.07
CA THR A 15 -22.57 3.04 -22.95
C THR A 15 -21.62 4.23 -22.84
N ASN A 16 -21.25 4.56 -21.58
CA ASN A 16 -20.63 5.80 -21.06
C ASN A 16 -21.62 6.81 -20.41
N GLY A 17 -22.70 6.31 -19.78
CA GLY A 17 -23.88 7.06 -19.28
C GLY A 17 -24.21 6.92 -17.78
N LEU A 18 -25.48 6.77 -17.41
CA LEU A 18 -25.99 6.72 -16.03
C LEU A 18 -26.97 5.55 -15.88
N ALA A 19 -26.91 4.83 -14.76
CA ALA A 19 -27.95 3.85 -14.40
C ALA A 19 -28.40 4.03 -12.96
N LEU A 20 -29.70 3.83 -12.75
CA LEU A 20 -30.32 3.80 -11.44
C LEU A 20 -31.11 2.51 -11.32
N SER A 21 -30.84 1.72 -10.30
CA SER A 21 -31.55 0.48 -10.01
C SER A 21 -32.10 0.53 -8.59
N PHE A 22 -33.35 0.10 -8.39
CA PHE A 22 -33.90 -0.07 -7.06
C PHE A 22 -34.80 -1.31 -6.99
N GLY A 23 -34.83 -1.91 -5.81
CA GLY A 23 -35.63 -3.07 -5.48
C GLY A 23 -36.42 -2.81 -4.21
N VAL A 24 -37.72 -3.11 -4.25
CA VAL A 24 -38.62 -3.03 -3.08
C VAL A 24 -39.26 -4.38 -2.82
N ASP A 25 -39.58 -4.66 -1.56
CA ASP A 25 -40.36 -5.83 -1.19
C ASP A 25 -41.87 -5.58 -1.34
N ASN A 26 -42.67 -6.62 -1.08
CA ASN A 26 -44.13 -6.59 -1.12
C ASN A 26 -44.76 -5.54 -0.20
N ASN A 27 -44.02 -5.06 0.81
CA ASN A 27 -44.49 -4.06 1.77
C ASN A 27 -44.10 -2.63 1.34
N GLY A 28 -43.55 -2.46 0.12
CA GLY A 28 -43.04 -1.19 -0.37
C GLY A 28 -41.75 -0.73 0.33
N SER A 29 -41.11 -1.61 1.12
CA SER A 29 -39.86 -1.26 1.79
C SER A 29 -38.70 -1.42 0.80
N LEU A 30 -37.81 -0.41 0.75
CA LEU A 30 -36.58 -0.48 -0.03
C LEU A 30 -35.72 -1.66 0.45
N ARG A 31 -35.23 -2.44 -0.50
CA ARG A 31 -34.34 -3.60 -0.28
C ARG A 31 -33.03 -3.51 -1.05
N TYR A 32 -33.02 -2.67 -2.09
CA TYR A 32 -31.87 -2.48 -2.95
C TYR A 32 -31.95 -1.11 -3.58
N PHE A 33 -30.83 -0.40 -3.62
CA PHE A 33 -30.66 0.83 -4.37
C PHE A 33 -29.24 0.85 -4.92
N ARG A 34 -29.08 1.17 -6.20
CA ARG A 34 -27.80 1.35 -6.85
C ARG A 34 -27.85 2.49 -7.83
N PHE A 35 -26.81 3.29 -7.83
CA PHE A 35 -26.57 4.36 -8.76
C PHE A 35 -25.21 4.15 -9.41
N GLU A 36 -25.13 4.30 -10.73
CA GLU A 36 -23.90 4.18 -11.51
C GLU A 36 -23.75 5.39 -12.42
N GLN A 37 -22.59 6.04 -12.37
CA GLN A 37 -22.27 7.23 -13.17
C GLN A 37 -21.61 6.89 -14.51
N GLY A 38 -21.24 5.63 -14.76
CA GLY A 38 -20.49 5.25 -15.97
C GLY A 38 -19.11 5.93 -16.03
N ASP A 39 -18.59 6.18 -17.24
CA ASP A 39 -17.20 6.64 -17.46
C ASP A 39 -16.93 8.11 -17.07
N GLY A 40 -17.91 8.81 -16.50
CA GLY A 40 -17.72 10.17 -15.98
C GLY A 40 -16.67 10.20 -14.88
N CYS A 41 -15.73 11.16 -14.97
CA CYS A 41 -14.75 11.43 -13.93
C CYS A 41 -15.11 12.71 -13.17
N LEU A 42 -15.10 12.65 -11.84
CA LEU A 42 -15.23 13.80 -10.94
C LEU A 42 -13.91 14.03 -10.22
N THR A 43 -13.54 15.28 -9.98
CA THR A 43 -12.43 15.55 -9.06
C THR A 43 -12.89 15.42 -7.61
N LEU A 44 -12.01 15.04 -6.69
CA LEU A 44 -12.35 15.00 -5.26
C LEU A 44 -12.76 16.39 -4.74
N ALA A 45 -12.18 17.46 -5.30
CA ALA A 45 -12.57 18.83 -4.98
C ALA A 45 -14.02 19.12 -5.39
N ASP A 46 -14.45 18.67 -6.58
CA ASP A 46 -15.84 18.82 -7.02
C ASP A 46 -16.80 18.04 -6.12
N VAL A 47 -16.41 16.83 -5.71
CA VAL A 47 -17.21 16.00 -4.81
C VAL A 47 -17.33 16.64 -3.43
N ILE A 48 -16.24 17.16 -2.88
CA ILE A 48 -16.20 17.85 -1.57
C ILE A 48 -17.02 19.14 -1.61
N SER A 49 -16.89 19.93 -2.69
CA SER A 49 -17.67 21.15 -2.93
C SER A 49 -19.17 20.84 -3.07
N GLY A 50 -19.52 19.80 -3.83
CA GLY A 50 -20.89 19.32 -3.97
C GLY A 50 -21.50 18.84 -2.65
N MET A 51 -20.70 18.22 -1.78
CA MET A 51 -21.11 17.81 -0.43
C MET A 51 -21.06 18.94 0.61
N ARG A 52 -20.64 20.15 0.21
CA ARG A 52 -20.44 21.32 1.09
C ARG A 52 -19.53 21.04 2.29
N LEU A 53 -18.53 20.19 2.10
CA LEU A 53 -17.50 19.93 3.10
C LEU A 53 -16.36 20.93 2.90
N ASP A 54 -16.04 21.70 3.93
CA ASP A 54 -14.89 22.61 3.90
C ASP A 54 -13.61 21.83 4.25
N LEU A 55 -12.98 21.27 3.21
CA LEU A 55 -11.71 20.54 3.31
C LEU A 55 -10.74 21.11 2.26
N PRO A 56 -9.51 21.49 2.65
CA PRO A 56 -8.51 22.00 1.71
C PRO A 56 -7.93 20.85 0.88
N VAL A 57 -8.62 20.48 -0.20
CA VAL A 57 -8.14 19.47 -1.15
C VAL A 57 -7.76 20.15 -2.47
N PRO A 58 -6.53 19.92 -2.99
CA PRO A 58 -6.12 20.46 -4.28
C PRO A 58 -7.04 19.97 -5.41
N SER A 59 -7.40 20.85 -6.34
CA SER A 59 -8.36 20.57 -7.42
C SER A 59 -7.90 19.50 -8.41
N ASN A 60 -6.62 19.13 -8.41
CA ASN A 60 -5.99 18.34 -9.48
C ASN A 60 -5.41 17.00 -8.99
N SER A 61 -5.51 16.68 -7.69
CA SER A 61 -4.76 15.57 -7.10
C SER A 61 -5.48 14.22 -7.13
N PHE A 62 -6.82 14.23 -7.18
CA PHE A 62 -7.65 13.02 -7.10
C PHE A 62 -8.79 13.05 -8.12
N THR A 63 -8.81 12.08 -9.02
CA THR A 63 -9.92 11.85 -9.97
C THR A 63 -10.61 10.53 -9.65
N LEU A 64 -11.94 10.58 -9.59
CA LEU A 64 -12.85 9.47 -9.34
C LEU A 64 -13.65 9.21 -10.61
N CYS A 65 -13.37 8.11 -11.31
CA CYS A 65 -14.07 7.75 -12.55
C CYS A 65 -14.91 6.48 -12.34
N GLY A 66 -15.96 6.24 -13.12
CA GLY A 66 -16.67 4.96 -12.98
C GLY A 66 -17.44 4.84 -11.66
N ALA A 67 -17.80 5.95 -11.03
CA ALA A 67 -18.32 5.95 -9.68
C ALA A 67 -19.67 5.23 -9.61
N PHE A 68 -19.83 4.34 -8.64
CA PHE A 68 -21.10 3.76 -8.28
C PHE A 68 -21.34 3.85 -6.77
N PHE A 69 -22.61 3.84 -6.39
CA PHE A 69 -23.07 3.75 -5.03
C PHE A 69 -24.12 2.65 -4.95
N GLU A 70 -24.03 1.78 -3.95
CA GLU A 70 -24.95 0.68 -3.71
C GLU A 70 -25.35 0.66 -2.23
N TYR A 71 -26.64 0.63 -1.97
CA TYR A 71 -27.23 0.60 -0.65
C TYR A 71 -28.21 -0.55 -0.53
N ILE A 72 -27.96 -1.44 0.44
CA ILE A 72 -28.77 -2.60 0.76
C ILE A 72 -29.16 -2.47 2.23
N PRO A 73 -30.38 -1.98 2.53
CA PRO A 73 -30.82 -1.74 3.90
C PRO A 73 -30.99 -3.04 4.69
N THR A 74 -30.71 -2.97 6.00
CA THR A 74 -31.07 -4.04 6.94
C THR A 74 -32.58 -4.07 7.12
N PRO A 75 -33.25 -5.21 6.86
CA PRO A 75 -34.69 -5.32 7.04
C PRO A 75 -35.07 -5.14 8.52
N LYS A 76 -36.22 -4.52 8.77
CA LYS A 76 -36.76 -4.28 10.12
C LYS A 76 -36.88 -5.56 10.98
N ASN A 77 -36.94 -6.74 10.35
CA ASN A 77 -37.13 -8.04 11.01
C ASN A 77 -35.87 -8.93 11.02
N GLY A 78 -34.69 -8.38 10.72
CA GLY A 78 -33.43 -9.12 10.73
C GLY A 78 -33.07 -9.79 9.39
N SER A 79 -31.79 -9.66 9.04
CA SER A 79 -30.93 -10.37 8.08
C SER A 79 -31.56 -11.26 6.98
N SER A 80 -32.56 -10.76 6.24
CA SER A 80 -32.95 -11.40 4.98
C SER A 80 -32.16 -10.78 3.83
N ASN A 81 -31.34 -11.61 3.16
CA ASN A 81 -30.66 -11.22 1.92
C ASN A 81 -31.70 -10.81 0.87
N TYR A 82 -31.32 -9.91 -0.03
CA TYR A 82 -32.14 -9.58 -1.20
C TYR A 82 -31.64 -10.39 -2.40
N THR A 83 -32.53 -10.94 -3.21
CA THR A 83 -32.16 -11.71 -4.40
C THR A 83 -32.52 -10.90 -5.62
N LEU A 84 -31.51 -10.46 -6.39
CA LEU A 84 -31.72 -9.74 -7.63
C LEU A 84 -32.46 -10.63 -8.66
N PRO A 85 -33.11 -10.03 -9.68
CA PRO A 85 -33.83 -10.79 -10.73
C PRO A 85 -32.95 -11.83 -11.47
N ASN A 86 -31.64 -11.62 -11.50
CA ASN A 86 -30.66 -12.53 -12.09
C ASN A 86 -30.24 -13.69 -11.16
N GLY A 87 -30.85 -13.82 -9.98
CA GLY A 87 -30.56 -14.86 -8.99
C GLY A 87 -29.43 -14.52 -8.00
N THR A 88 -28.77 -13.36 -8.13
CA THR A 88 -27.68 -12.94 -7.24
C THR A 88 -28.21 -12.57 -5.87
N VAL A 89 -27.66 -13.17 -4.82
CA VAL A 89 -28.03 -12.89 -3.42
C VAL A 89 -27.11 -11.82 -2.84
N VAL A 90 -27.68 -10.67 -2.48
CA VAL A 90 -26.96 -9.53 -1.88
C VAL A 90 -27.30 -9.38 -0.40
N LYS A 91 -26.29 -9.08 0.42
CA LYS A 91 -26.40 -8.94 1.89
C LYS A 91 -26.53 -7.46 2.27
N PRO A 92 -27.19 -7.13 3.40
CA PRO A 92 -27.23 -5.75 3.90
C PRO A 92 -25.83 -5.14 4.02
N ALA A 93 -25.61 -4.04 3.30
CA ALA A 93 -24.34 -3.32 3.21
C ALA A 93 -24.56 -1.96 2.50
N THR A 94 -23.68 -1.00 2.77
CA THR A 94 -23.53 0.19 1.93
C THR A 94 -22.15 0.15 1.30
N SER A 95 -22.08 0.23 -0.03
CA SER A 95 -20.81 0.26 -0.74
C SER A 95 -20.79 1.37 -1.80
N ALA A 96 -19.60 1.85 -2.10
CA ALA A 96 -19.33 2.70 -3.24
C ALA A 96 -18.06 2.20 -3.91
N GLY A 97 -17.92 2.37 -5.21
CA GLY A 97 -16.67 2.05 -5.89
C GLY A 97 -16.42 3.01 -7.04
N PHE A 98 -15.15 3.15 -7.38
CA PHE A 98 -14.67 4.11 -8.36
C PHE A 98 -13.27 3.69 -8.81
N SER A 99 -12.87 4.10 -10.00
CA SER A 99 -11.46 4.14 -10.36
C SER A 99 -10.81 5.38 -9.76
N LEU A 100 -9.74 5.14 -9.01
CA LEU A 100 -8.94 6.15 -8.34
C LEU A 100 -7.67 6.42 -9.14
N SER A 101 -7.48 7.69 -9.50
CA SER A 101 -6.18 8.20 -9.96
C SER A 101 -5.64 9.19 -8.96
N VAL A 102 -4.42 8.93 -8.49
CA VAL A 102 -3.60 9.85 -7.70
C VAL A 102 -2.27 10.00 -8.44
N PRO A 103 -2.20 10.89 -9.44
CA PRO A 103 -1.03 11.02 -10.30
C PRO A 103 0.26 11.32 -9.52
N GLU A 104 0.15 12.08 -8.43
CA GLU A 104 1.26 12.41 -7.52
C GLU A 104 1.85 11.17 -6.84
N LEU A 105 1.06 10.10 -6.68
CA LEU A 105 1.48 8.80 -6.15
C LEU A 105 1.81 7.80 -7.26
N SER A 106 1.79 8.22 -8.53
CA SER A 106 1.84 7.34 -9.71
C SER A 106 0.72 6.28 -9.74
N ILE A 107 -0.36 6.50 -8.98
CA ILE A 107 -1.54 5.66 -8.97
C ILE A 107 -2.42 6.14 -10.12
N ASN A 108 -2.59 5.32 -11.14
CA ASN A 108 -3.39 5.69 -12.31
C ASN A 108 -4.46 4.63 -12.55
N ASN A 109 -5.72 5.07 -12.56
CA ASN A 109 -6.88 4.27 -12.92
C ASN A 109 -7.00 2.96 -12.12
N VAL A 110 -6.76 3.01 -10.80
CA VAL A 110 -6.82 1.82 -9.95
C VAL A 110 -8.20 1.70 -9.33
N THR A 111 -8.85 0.55 -9.52
CA THR A 111 -10.16 0.29 -8.93
C THR A 111 -10.09 0.36 -7.41
N ALA A 112 -10.92 1.19 -6.80
CA ALA A 112 -11.06 1.35 -5.37
C ALA A 112 -12.52 1.18 -4.95
N SER A 113 -12.73 0.69 -3.73
CA SER A 113 -14.06 0.52 -3.16
C SER A 113 -14.10 0.94 -1.70
N ILE A 114 -15.26 1.43 -1.31
CA ILE A 114 -15.64 1.77 0.06
C ILE A 114 -16.74 0.81 0.43
N THR A 115 -16.61 0.13 1.56
CA THR A 115 -17.69 -0.67 2.13
C THR A 115 -17.86 -0.27 3.58
N VAL A 116 -19.05 0.24 3.91
CA VAL A 116 -19.39 0.69 5.25
C VAL A 116 -20.50 -0.21 5.80
N GLY A 117 -20.21 -0.87 6.92
CA GLY A 117 -21.16 -1.75 7.60
C GLY A 117 -22.20 -1.00 8.45
N SER A 118 -21.94 0.26 8.82
CA SER A 118 -22.87 1.10 9.58
C SER A 118 -22.69 2.59 9.23
N MET A 119 -23.80 3.35 9.16
CA MET A 119 -23.74 4.79 8.84
C MET A 119 -23.06 5.66 9.92
N ASN A 120 -22.72 5.08 11.07
CA ASN A 120 -22.03 5.76 12.19
C ASN A 120 -20.56 5.34 12.31
N ALA A 121 -19.94 4.85 11.23
CA ALA A 121 -18.54 4.41 11.27
C ALA A 121 -17.59 5.61 11.53
N THR A 122 -16.72 5.46 12.52
CA THR A 122 -15.66 6.44 12.85
C THR A 122 -14.47 6.35 11.90
N THR A 123 -14.34 5.23 11.18
CA THR A 123 -13.31 4.98 10.18
C THR A 123 -13.95 4.44 8.90
N ILE A 124 -13.66 5.07 7.78
CA ILE A 124 -14.15 4.65 6.46
C ILE A 124 -12.94 4.07 5.70
N PRO A 125 -12.91 2.75 5.43
CA PRO A 125 -11.87 2.13 4.64
C PRO A 125 -12.14 2.33 3.15
N ILE A 126 -11.13 2.82 2.42
CA ILE A 126 -11.06 2.81 0.96
C ILE A 126 -10.06 1.70 0.61
N VAL A 127 -10.55 0.60 0.05
CA VAL A 127 -9.74 -0.54 -0.36
C VAL A 127 -9.40 -0.39 -1.83
N VAL A 128 -8.11 -0.36 -2.13
CA VAL A 128 -7.61 -0.33 -3.50
C VAL A 128 -7.43 -1.77 -3.98
N SER A 129 -8.09 -2.11 -5.07
CA SER A 129 -8.08 -3.44 -5.68
C SER A 129 -6.89 -3.60 -6.62
N GLY A 130 -6.19 -4.72 -6.51
CA GLY A 130 -5.06 -5.05 -7.35
C GLY A 130 -3.72 -4.57 -6.78
N SER A 131 -2.71 -4.59 -7.66
CA SER A 131 -1.34 -4.22 -7.34
C SER A 131 -1.05 -2.82 -7.85
N VAL A 132 -0.49 -1.98 -6.99
CA VAL A 132 -0.15 -0.59 -7.31
C VAL A 132 1.36 -0.48 -7.46
N PRO A 133 1.88 -0.16 -8.66
CA PRO A 133 3.29 0.11 -8.84
C PRO A 133 3.65 1.44 -8.15
N LEU A 134 4.65 1.40 -7.28
CA LEU A 134 5.21 2.57 -6.59
C LEU A 134 6.64 2.82 -7.06
N PHE A 135 7.11 4.06 -6.88
CA PHE A 135 8.52 4.44 -7.14
C PHE A 135 8.98 4.10 -8.57
N GLY A 136 8.19 4.47 -9.58
CA GLY A 136 8.50 4.13 -10.98
C GLY A 136 8.55 2.62 -11.24
N GLY A 137 7.78 1.84 -10.47
CA GLY A 137 7.69 0.38 -10.55
C GLY A 137 8.81 -0.38 -9.82
N ALA A 138 9.57 0.27 -8.93
CA ALA A 138 10.60 -0.39 -8.12
C ALA A 138 9.99 -1.20 -6.97
N CYS A 139 8.83 -0.77 -6.49
CA CYS A 139 8.05 -1.52 -5.53
C CYS A 139 6.63 -1.73 -6.04
N THR A 140 5.97 -2.74 -5.50
CA THR A 140 4.56 -3.00 -5.70
C THR A 140 3.88 -3.01 -4.35
N ALA A 141 2.85 -2.18 -4.20
CA ALA A 141 1.94 -2.22 -3.08
C ALA A 141 0.75 -3.11 -3.41
N THR A 142 0.41 -4.01 -2.50
CA THR A 142 -0.78 -4.86 -2.54
C THR A 142 -1.58 -4.66 -1.27
N ARG A 143 -2.87 -4.99 -1.30
CA ARG A 143 -3.77 -4.79 -0.14
C ARG A 143 -3.74 -3.35 0.39
N LEU A 144 -3.56 -2.38 -0.52
CA LEU A 144 -3.50 -0.97 -0.16
C LEU A 144 -4.88 -0.54 0.34
N GLN A 145 -4.92 -0.01 1.55
CA GLN A 145 -6.12 0.48 2.21
C GLN A 145 -5.85 1.88 2.73
N LEU A 146 -6.66 2.85 2.30
CA LEU A 146 -6.70 4.17 2.91
C LEU A 146 -7.77 4.15 4.01
N LEU A 147 -7.45 4.67 5.18
CA LEU A 147 -8.38 4.81 6.29
C LEU A 147 -8.64 6.30 6.51
N VAL A 148 -9.88 6.72 6.27
CA VAL A 148 -10.34 8.07 6.57
C VAL A 148 -10.94 8.04 7.98
N ASN A 149 -10.31 8.76 8.91
CA ASN A 149 -10.87 8.97 10.24
C ASN A 149 -11.81 10.17 10.21
N THR A 150 -13.09 9.94 10.48
CA THR A 150 -14.12 10.98 10.36
C THR A 150 -14.09 11.97 11.53
N ALA A 151 -13.56 11.58 12.68
CA ALA A 151 -13.44 12.44 13.86
C ALA A 151 -12.23 13.38 13.77
N THR A 152 -11.06 12.86 13.36
CA THR A 152 -9.82 13.65 13.25
C THR A 152 -9.59 14.25 11.87
N ARG A 153 -10.42 13.90 10.88
CA ARG A 153 -10.30 14.33 9.47
C ARG A 153 -8.94 13.99 8.85
N ASN A 154 -8.32 12.91 9.31
CA ASN A 154 -7.03 12.45 8.82
C ASN A 154 -7.18 11.21 7.93
N ILE A 155 -6.29 11.11 6.94
CA ILE A 155 -6.17 9.95 6.05
C ILE A 155 -4.86 9.27 6.40
N SER A 156 -4.92 8.00 6.77
CA SER A 156 -3.75 7.11 6.85
C SER A 156 -3.86 6.03 5.78
N ALA A 157 -2.75 5.40 5.42
CA ALA A 157 -2.78 4.23 4.55
C ALA A 157 -1.94 3.10 5.11
N SER A 158 -2.42 1.87 4.91
CA SER A 158 -1.67 0.64 5.15
C SER A 158 -1.60 -0.18 3.86
N MET A 159 -0.51 -0.91 3.68
CA MET A 159 -0.30 -1.76 2.52
C MET A 159 0.64 -2.92 2.85
N THR A 160 0.65 -3.92 1.97
CA THR A 160 1.72 -4.90 1.89
C THR A 160 2.64 -4.53 0.74
N LEU A 161 3.92 -4.31 1.03
CA LEU A 161 4.92 -3.81 0.09
C LEU A 161 5.91 -4.91 -0.30
N THR A 162 6.22 -4.97 -1.60
CA THR A 162 7.29 -5.81 -2.14
C THR A 162 8.18 -4.95 -3.05
N CYS A 163 9.48 -4.88 -2.74
CA CYS A 163 10.51 -4.19 -3.50
C CYS A 163 11.65 -5.17 -3.81
N PRO A 164 11.59 -5.89 -4.94
CA PRO A 164 12.60 -6.90 -5.29
C PRO A 164 14.02 -6.32 -5.35
N ASP A 165 14.17 -5.11 -5.91
CA ASP A 165 15.45 -4.39 -6.03
C ASP A 165 16.10 -4.06 -4.68
N LEU A 166 15.32 -4.08 -3.59
CA LEU A 166 15.76 -3.87 -2.21
C LEU A 166 15.71 -5.16 -1.38
N GLN A 167 15.41 -6.31 -1.98
CA GLN A 167 15.16 -7.60 -1.31
C GLN A 167 14.05 -7.54 -0.24
N ILE A 168 13.13 -6.59 -0.34
CA ILE A 168 11.99 -6.44 0.56
C ILE A 168 10.82 -7.22 -0.03
N THR A 169 10.23 -8.14 0.72
CA THR A 169 9.12 -8.97 0.22
C THR A 169 8.00 -9.06 1.24
N ASN A 170 6.77 -8.72 0.81
CA ASN A 170 5.53 -8.87 1.56
C ASN A 170 5.55 -8.24 2.98
N VAL A 171 6.20 -7.07 3.13
CA VAL A 171 6.27 -6.37 4.41
C VAL A 171 5.06 -5.47 4.62
N VAL A 172 4.62 -5.30 5.87
CA VAL A 172 3.55 -4.34 6.17
C VAL A 172 4.16 -2.95 6.23
N ALA A 173 3.56 -2.00 5.52
CA ALA A 173 4.02 -0.62 5.47
C ALA A 173 2.86 0.37 5.58
N SER A 174 3.14 1.56 6.10
CA SER A 174 2.24 2.70 6.08
C SER A 174 2.70 3.73 5.06
N LEU A 175 1.76 4.46 4.46
CA LEU A 175 2.04 5.56 3.54
C LEU A 175 1.67 6.88 4.20
N THR A 176 2.56 7.85 4.08
CA THR A 176 2.27 9.25 4.37
C THR A 176 2.69 10.11 3.19
N TYR A 177 1.85 11.06 2.81
CA TYR A 177 2.17 12.05 1.79
C TYR A 177 2.26 13.43 2.42
N THR A 178 3.37 14.14 2.20
CA THR A 178 3.57 15.47 2.78
C THR A 178 4.41 16.32 1.85
N ALA A 179 3.85 17.46 1.41
CA ALA A 179 4.55 18.47 0.60
C ALA A 179 5.27 17.90 -0.65
N GLY A 180 4.60 17.04 -1.42
CA GLY A 180 5.18 16.45 -2.62
C GLY A 180 6.13 15.26 -2.37
N ASN A 181 6.39 14.90 -1.12
CA ASN A 181 7.19 13.74 -0.77
C ASN A 181 6.30 12.57 -0.36
N LEU A 182 6.57 11.42 -0.96
CA LEU A 182 5.97 10.16 -0.56
C LEU A 182 6.88 9.48 0.46
N LEU A 183 6.33 9.19 1.63
CA LEU A 183 6.99 8.54 2.75
C LEU A 183 6.33 7.20 3.01
N VAL A 184 7.14 6.14 3.07
CA VAL A 184 6.70 4.80 3.40
C VAL A 184 7.46 4.33 4.64
N ASP A 185 6.75 4.08 5.73
CA ASP A 185 7.32 3.52 6.94
C ASP A 185 7.00 2.01 6.97
N VAL A 186 8.03 1.16 7.01
CA VAL A 186 7.86 -0.29 7.15
C VAL A 186 7.69 -0.61 8.63
N VAL A 187 6.63 -1.36 8.94
CA VAL A 187 6.18 -1.62 10.31
C VAL A 187 6.73 -2.95 10.85
N THR A 188 7.41 -3.73 10.00
CA THR A 188 7.93 -5.06 10.32
C THR A 188 9.43 -5.12 10.07
N ASP A 189 10.11 -5.98 10.84
CA ASP A 189 11.53 -6.25 10.65
C ASP A 189 11.82 -6.76 9.23
N VAL A 190 12.81 -6.14 8.57
CA VAL A 190 13.31 -6.55 7.26
C VAL A 190 14.62 -7.29 7.44
N GLN A 191 14.71 -8.51 6.93
CA GLN A 191 15.95 -9.27 6.90
C GLN A 191 16.58 -9.19 5.51
N LEU A 192 17.82 -8.73 5.44
CA LEU A 192 18.63 -8.65 4.22
C LEU A 192 19.86 -9.56 4.35
N LEU A 193 20.42 -9.94 3.20
CA LEU A 193 21.66 -10.74 3.14
C LEU A 193 21.58 -12.02 4.00
N ASP A 194 20.52 -12.82 3.80
CA ASP A 194 20.27 -14.07 4.55
C ASP A 194 20.17 -13.86 6.08
N GLY A 195 19.64 -12.71 6.49
CA GLY A 195 19.44 -12.34 7.88
C GLY A 195 20.74 -11.92 8.59
N ALA A 196 21.78 -11.58 7.85
CA ALA A 196 22.97 -10.92 8.36
C ALA A 196 22.67 -9.48 8.80
N VAL A 197 21.72 -8.82 8.14
CA VAL A 197 21.25 -7.47 8.47
C VAL A 197 19.75 -7.53 8.75
N THR A 198 19.33 -7.07 9.92
CA THR A 198 17.93 -6.88 10.30
C THR A 198 17.66 -5.40 10.47
N ILE A 199 16.63 -4.87 9.82
CA ILE A 199 16.23 -3.46 9.91
C ILE A 199 14.89 -3.41 10.62
N THR A 200 14.78 -2.64 11.70
CA THR A 200 13.56 -2.57 12.53
C THR A 200 12.70 -1.35 12.20
N ASP A 201 13.33 -0.25 11.78
CA ASP A 201 12.65 1.03 11.51
C ASP A 201 13.00 1.54 10.12
N LEU A 202 12.57 0.82 9.08
CA LEU A 202 12.88 1.20 7.70
C LEU A 202 11.92 2.27 7.20
N ARG A 203 12.45 3.44 6.87
CA ARG A 203 11.72 4.55 6.25
C ARG A 203 12.22 4.80 4.84
N MET A 204 11.31 4.77 3.89
CA MET A 204 11.54 5.00 2.46
C MET A 204 10.95 6.33 2.03
N SER A 205 11.66 7.05 1.17
CA SER A 205 11.22 8.33 0.62
C SER A 205 11.66 8.49 -0.83
N THR A 206 10.84 9.17 -1.61
CA THR A 206 11.12 9.47 -3.03
C THR A 206 10.70 10.89 -3.38
N ASN A 207 11.24 11.40 -4.48
CA ASN A 207 10.71 12.57 -5.15
C ASN A 207 9.56 12.18 -6.10
N VAL A 208 8.75 13.15 -6.50
CA VAL A 208 7.52 12.99 -7.33
C VAL A 208 7.71 12.16 -8.61
N ARG A 209 8.94 12.03 -9.13
CA ARG A 209 9.24 11.29 -10.38
C ARG A 209 9.66 9.83 -10.18
N GLY A 210 9.91 9.39 -8.94
CA GLY A 210 10.34 8.02 -8.66
C GLY A 210 11.71 7.66 -9.26
N ASP A 211 12.52 8.66 -9.65
CA ASP A 211 13.85 8.45 -10.21
C ASP A 211 14.88 8.09 -9.13
N TYR A 212 14.57 8.46 -7.89
CA TYR A 212 15.40 8.21 -6.73
C TYR A 212 14.53 7.74 -5.55
N LEU A 213 14.90 6.63 -4.95
CA LEU A 213 14.29 6.10 -3.73
C LEU A 213 15.39 5.97 -2.68
N ALA A 214 15.31 6.77 -1.63
CA ALA A 214 16.16 6.62 -0.45
C ALA A 214 15.41 5.87 0.62
N ALA A 215 16.07 4.94 1.27
CA ALA A 215 15.58 4.25 2.43
C ALA A 215 16.63 4.28 3.54
N SER A 216 16.21 4.50 4.78
CA SER A 216 17.11 4.48 5.92
C SER A 216 16.40 3.97 7.14
N GLY A 217 17.13 3.32 8.04
CA GLY A 217 16.56 2.83 9.28
C GLY A 217 17.61 2.46 10.30
N ALA A 218 17.14 2.20 11.52
CA ALA A 218 17.90 1.53 12.55
C ALA A 218 17.76 0.01 12.42
N GLY A 219 18.76 -0.71 12.90
CA GLY A 219 18.73 -2.17 12.86
C GLY A 219 19.92 -2.80 13.56
N SER A 220 20.16 -4.06 13.21
CA SER A 220 21.36 -4.80 13.61
C SER A 220 22.04 -5.44 12.41
N ALA A 221 23.36 -5.41 12.42
CA ALA A 221 24.19 -6.15 11.48
C ALA A 221 25.06 -7.10 12.28
N MET A 222 24.96 -8.40 12.00
CA MET A 222 25.72 -9.45 12.71
C MET A 222 25.53 -9.39 14.24
N GLY A 223 24.32 -9.09 14.70
CA GLY A 223 23.99 -8.97 16.13
C GLY A 223 24.48 -7.69 16.81
N GLN A 224 24.94 -6.69 16.05
CA GLN A 224 25.37 -5.40 16.57
C GLN A 224 24.48 -4.27 16.05
N ALA A 225 24.09 -3.35 16.93
CA ALA A 225 23.28 -2.20 16.56
C ALA A 225 23.99 -1.37 15.47
N CYS A 226 23.23 -0.97 14.45
CA CYS A 226 23.73 -0.23 13.32
C CYS A 226 22.67 0.71 12.75
N SER A 227 23.12 1.68 11.96
CA SER A 227 22.25 2.42 11.05
C SER A 227 22.43 1.88 9.64
N VAL A 228 21.33 1.74 8.92
CA VAL A 228 21.29 1.22 7.56
C VAL A 228 20.77 2.31 6.64
N ALA A 229 21.43 2.52 5.52
CA ALA A 229 20.97 3.38 4.44
C ALA A 229 21.04 2.62 3.12
N MET A 230 19.92 2.59 2.41
CA MET A 230 19.75 1.99 1.09
C MET A 230 19.32 3.06 0.11
N ASN A 231 19.96 3.13 -1.04
CA ASN A 231 19.54 4.03 -2.11
C ASN A 231 19.33 3.24 -3.38
N LEU A 232 18.15 3.41 -3.98
CA LEU A 232 17.82 2.92 -5.31
C LEU A 232 17.78 4.10 -6.27
N THR A 233 18.65 4.04 -7.27
CA THR A 233 18.80 5.10 -8.27
C THR A 233 18.39 4.54 -9.62
N LYS A 234 17.44 5.20 -10.28
CA LYS A 234 17.07 4.90 -11.66
C LYS A 234 17.99 5.70 -12.58
N VAL A 235 18.84 4.99 -13.34
CA VAL A 235 19.77 5.60 -14.28
C VAL A 235 19.31 5.29 -15.70
N PHE A 236 18.92 6.32 -16.44
CA PHE A 236 18.68 6.20 -17.87
C PHE A 236 20.01 6.25 -18.62
N ASN A 237 20.29 5.20 -19.39
CA ASN A 237 21.44 5.17 -20.29
C ASN A 237 20.97 5.55 -21.70
N ALA A 238 21.30 6.77 -22.12
CA ALA A 238 20.92 7.31 -23.43
C ALA A 238 21.53 6.52 -24.60
N THR A 239 22.70 5.90 -24.42
CA THR A 239 23.40 5.16 -25.47
C THR A 239 22.77 3.79 -25.73
N SER A 240 22.25 3.12 -24.69
CA SER A 240 21.57 1.83 -24.82
C SER A 240 20.04 1.93 -24.85
N ASN A 241 19.49 3.15 -24.72
CA ASN A 241 18.06 3.42 -24.51
C ASN A 241 17.44 2.50 -23.44
N ARG A 242 18.20 2.19 -22.40
CA ARG A 242 17.79 1.31 -21.30
C ARG A 242 17.83 2.07 -19.99
N THR A 243 16.83 1.81 -19.16
CA THR A 243 16.84 2.24 -17.78
C THR A 243 17.39 1.10 -16.92
N THR A 244 18.44 1.37 -16.15
CA THR A 244 18.98 0.45 -15.14
C THR A 244 18.70 0.98 -13.75
N ARG A 245 18.31 0.11 -12.82
CA ARG A 245 18.22 0.46 -11.40
C ARG A 245 19.49 0.00 -10.72
N ARG A 246 20.06 0.87 -9.89
CA ARG A 246 21.23 0.55 -9.07
C ARG A 246 20.85 0.67 -7.61
N THR A 247 21.16 -0.38 -6.85
CA THR A 247 20.89 -0.43 -5.42
C THR A 247 22.19 -0.43 -4.64
N LEU A 248 22.39 0.58 -3.80
CA LEU A 248 23.51 0.65 -2.86
C LEU A 248 22.98 0.46 -1.43
N LEU A 249 23.46 -0.57 -0.74
CA LEU A 249 23.27 -0.74 0.70
C LEU A 249 24.54 -0.32 1.44
N SER A 250 24.37 0.54 2.44
CA SER A 250 25.44 0.92 3.37
C SER A 250 24.99 0.73 4.81
N THR A 251 25.87 0.15 5.62
CA THR A 251 25.62 -0.12 7.03
C THR A 251 26.70 0.57 7.84
N THR A 252 26.32 1.39 8.82
CA THR A 252 27.23 2.11 9.70
C THR A 252 27.08 1.58 11.13
N LEU A 253 28.15 1.00 11.64
CA LEU A 253 28.27 0.52 13.01
C LEU A 253 29.02 1.58 13.84
N PRO A 254 28.37 2.23 14.82
CA PRO A 254 29.00 3.29 15.63
C PRO A 254 29.94 2.73 16.72
N SER A 255 29.96 1.42 16.94
CA SER A 255 30.90 0.74 17.82
C SER A 255 30.96 -0.73 17.38
N ALA A 256 31.93 -1.06 16.52
CA ALA A 256 31.96 -2.34 15.84
C ALA A 256 32.99 -3.27 16.50
N ASN A 257 32.51 -4.27 17.22
CA ASN A 257 33.36 -5.30 17.80
C ASN A 257 33.73 -6.34 16.72
N LEU A 258 35.03 -6.48 16.44
CA LEU A 258 35.52 -7.33 15.36
C LEU A 258 35.21 -8.82 15.60
N GLY A 259 35.42 -9.31 16.82
CA GLY A 259 35.11 -10.70 17.19
C GLY A 259 33.64 -11.05 16.97
N LYS A 260 32.72 -10.15 17.33
CA LYS A 260 31.27 -10.31 17.09
C LYS A 260 30.89 -10.24 15.61
N LEU A 261 31.55 -9.39 14.82
CA LEU A 261 31.31 -9.32 13.37
C LEU A 261 31.71 -10.64 12.69
N VAL A 262 32.91 -11.13 12.99
CA VAL A 262 33.44 -12.37 12.41
C VAL A 262 32.60 -13.56 12.86
N SER A 263 32.30 -13.69 14.16
CA SER A 263 31.47 -14.79 14.66
C SER A 263 30.08 -14.77 14.03
N GLY A 264 29.47 -13.59 13.90
CA GLY A 264 28.22 -13.43 13.19
C GLY A 264 28.32 -13.91 11.74
N LEU A 265 29.37 -13.52 11.00
CA LEU A 265 29.49 -13.83 9.57
C LEU A 265 29.65 -15.33 9.37
N LEU A 266 30.47 -15.95 10.21
CA LEU A 266 30.65 -17.39 10.24
C LEU A 266 29.36 -18.14 10.59
N SER A 267 28.56 -17.62 11.52
CA SER A 267 27.26 -18.23 11.85
C SER A 267 26.24 -18.18 10.70
N LYS A 268 26.40 -17.24 9.76
CA LYS A 268 25.49 -17.07 8.62
C LYS A 268 25.96 -17.79 7.36
N PHE A 269 27.27 -17.81 7.11
CA PHE A 269 27.85 -18.39 5.90
C PHE A 269 28.57 -19.72 6.11
N GLY A 270 28.69 -20.21 7.36
CA GLY A 270 29.42 -21.44 7.70
C GLY A 270 28.70 -22.75 7.37
N GLY A 271 27.43 -22.71 6.97
CA GLY A 271 26.64 -23.94 6.76
C GLY A 271 26.28 -24.64 8.07
N SER A 272 25.10 -25.27 8.09
CA SER A 272 24.59 -26.02 9.24
C SER A 272 25.45 -27.28 9.45
N GLY A 273 26.49 -27.18 10.29
CA GLY A 273 27.30 -28.35 10.68
C GLY A 273 28.81 -28.10 10.80
N SER A 274 29.32 -26.94 10.43
CA SER A 274 30.73 -26.63 10.66
C SER A 274 30.89 -25.68 11.85
N SER A 275 31.56 -26.15 12.91
CA SER A 275 32.03 -25.29 13.99
C SER A 275 33.22 -24.50 13.49
N ILE A 276 32.98 -23.50 12.64
CA ILE A 276 34.02 -22.53 12.30
C ILE A 276 34.26 -21.69 13.53
N THR A 277 35.24 -22.11 14.34
CA THR A 277 35.75 -21.34 15.45
C THR A 277 36.40 -20.07 14.92
N VAL A 278 36.02 -18.92 15.47
CA VAL A 278 36.71 -17.66 15.21
C VAL A 278 38.17 -17.86 15.63
N PRO A 279 39.15 -17.68 14.73
CA PRO A 279 40.55 -17.81 15.10
C PRO A 279 40.90 -16.86 16.26
N ASP A 280 41.70 -17.34 17.21
CA ASP A 280 42.08 -16.61 18.44
C ASP A 280 42.78 -15.27 18.18
N PHE A 281 43.27 -15.04 16.95
CA PHE A 281 43.87 -13.78 16.52
C PHE A 281 42.85 -12.67 16.25
N PHE A 282 41.54 -12.94 16.24
CA PHE A 282 40.52 -11.90 16.24
C PHE A 282 40.18 -11.53 17.68
N PRO A 283 40.85 -10.52 18.28
CA PRO A 283 40.56 -10.11 19.64
C PRO A 283 39.09 -9.71 19.78
N SER A 284 38.37 -10.43 20.64
CA SER A 284 37.01 -10.08 21.07
C SER A 284 36.95 -8.74 21.81
N SER A 285 38.10 -8.17 22.17
CA SER A 285 38.26 -6.86 22.79
C SER A 285 38.41 -5.70 21.79
N TYR A 286 38.71 -5.97 20.52
CA TYR A 286 38.98 -4.91 19.56
C TYR A 286 37.68 -4.33 18.98
N THR A 287 37.51 -3.04 19.20
CA THR A 287 36.30 -2.29 18.83
C THR A 287 36.69 -1.10 17.98
N PHE A 288 36.13 -1.00 16.78
CA PHE A 288 36.29 0.17 15.94
C PHE A 288 35.32 1.29 16.37
N PRO A 289 35.77 2.55 16.42
CA PRO A 289 34.91 3.68 16.79
C PRO A 289 33.84 4.00 15.74
N SER A 290 34.07 3.63 14.47
CA SER A 290 33.03 3.56 13.45
C SER A 290 33.47 2.63 12.34
N LEU A 291 32.60 1.74 11.89
CA LEU A 291 32.82 0.93 10.71
C LEU A 291 31.67 1.15 9.73
N ARG A 292 31.99 1.47 8.48
CA ARG A 292 31.00 1.58 7.41
C ARG A 292 31.25 0.50 6.37
N LEU A 293 30.23 -0.30 6.11
CA LEU A 293 30.24 -1.37 5.12
C LEU A 293 29.36 -0.95 3.95
N TYR A 294 29.78 -1.33 2.75
CA TYR A 294 29.03 -1.11 1.52
C TYR A 294 28.91 -2.43 0.77
N THR A 295 27.73 -2.69 0.21
CA THR A 295 27.60 -3.77 -0.77
C THR A 295 27.92 -3.23 -2.16
N PRO A 296 28.42 -4.08 -3.08
CA PRO A 296 28.28 -3.82 -4.50
C PRO A 296 26.80 -3.72 -4.88
N ASP A 297 26.53 -3.24 -6.09
CA ASP A 297 25.18 -3.06 -6.61
C ASP A 297 24.35 -4.35 -6.45
N LEU A 298 23.28 -4.29 -5.66
CA LEU A 298 22.45 -5.46 -5.35
C LEU A 298 21.53 -5.85 -6.51
N SER A 299 21.35 -4.98 -7.51
CA SER A 299 20.51 -5.25 -8.68
C SER A 299 21.05 -6.40 -9.55
N SER A 300 22.35 -6.70 -9.47
CA SER A 300 22.99 -7.74 -10.30
C SER A 300 22.80 -9.17 -9.76
N ARG A 301 22.13 -9.35 -8.63
CA ARG A 301 21.84 -10.67 -8.03
C ARG A 301 20.43 -11.19 -8.34
N MET A 302 19.68 -10.50 -9.19
CA MET A 302 18.35 -10.91 -9.69
C MET A 302 18.40 -11.29 -11.16
#